data_AF-A0A1Y1K0G4-F1
#
_entry.id   AF-A0A1Y1K0G4-F1
#
_cell.length_a   1.000
_cell.length_b   1.000
_cell.length_c   1.000
_cell.angle_alpha   90.00
_cell.angle_beta   90.00
_cell.angle_gamma   90.00
#
_symmetry.space_group_name_H-M   'P 1'
#
loop_
_entity.id
_entity.type
_entity.pdbx_description
1 polymer ?
#
loop_
_entity_poly.entity_id
_entity_poly.type
_entity_poly.pdbx_seq_one_letter_code
_entity_poly.pdbx_strand_id
1 'polypeptide(L)'
;MPFTQEQDAFILKAHFGSAVRNEDGTWSYSFRSCREQFMEEYPDVIISYKAFANHKTRIVDRFENKNCICKEKHTGRPLLRNDEVVQDVRQRMEASPKKSIRQLSAQAGVSYSTYS
;
A
#
# COMPACT_ATOMS: atom_id res chain seq x y z
N MET A 1 3.63 -4.39 16.05
CA MET A 1 4.18 -3.21 15.38
C MET A 1 4.04 -3.38 13.87
N PRO A 2 3.85 -2.30 13.10
CA PRO A 2 3.95 -2.37 11.65
C PRO A 2 5.42 -2.49 11.24
N PHE A 3 5.74 -3.47 10.39
CA PHE A 3 7.05 -3.53 9.73
C PHE A 3 7.21 -2.33 8.78
N THR A 4 8.43 -1.79 8.74
CA THR A 4 8.83 -0.73 7.81
C THR A 4 9.09 -1.30 6.43
N GLN A 5 9.10 -0.44 5.41
CA GLN A 5 9.40 -0.87 4.03
C GLN A 5 10.85 -1.37 3.88
N GLU A 6 11.78 -0.80 4.63
CA GLU A 6 13.17 -1.24 4.68
C GLU A 6 13.29 -2.64 5.28
N GLN A 7 12.55 -2.91 6.37
CA GLN A 7 12.46 -4.25 6.97
C GLN A 7 11.83 -5.24 5.99
N ASP A 8 10.78 -4.86 5.26
CA ASP A 8 10.16 -5.71 4.25
C ASP A 8 11.16 -6.07 3.12
N ALA A 9 11.95 -5.09 2.66
CA ALA A 9 12.99 -5.32 1.65
C ALA A 9 14.12 -6.21 2.17
N PHE A 10 14.55 -6.00 3.42
CA PHE A 10 15.55 -6.84 4.05
C PHE A 10 15.08 -8.29 4.18
N ILE A 11 13.84 -8.51 4.63
CA ILE A 11 13.26 -9.86 4.77
C ILE A 11 13.26 -10.60 3.43
N LEU A 12 12.90 -9.93 2.33
CA LEU A 12 12.96 -10.54 0.99
C LEU A 12 14.39 -10.87 0.58
N LYS A 13 15.33 -9.94 0.79
CA LYS A 13 16.74 -10.15 0.47
C LYS A 13 17.31 -11.35 1.25
N ALA A 14 17.02 -11.43 2.55
CA ALA A 14 17.43 -12.54 3.40
C ALA A 14 16.77 -13.86 2.98
N HIS A 15 15.48 -13.83 2.59
CA HIS A 15 14.76 -15.01 2.14
C HIS A 15 15.40 -15.60 0.87
N PHE A 16 15.56 -14.80 -0.19
CA PHE A 16 16.17 -15.26 -1.43
C PHE A 16 17.68 -15.48 -1.31
N GLY A 17 18.36 -14.76 -0.41
CA GLY A 17 19.76 -14.99 -0.10
C GLY A 17 20.03 -16.33 0.61
N SER A 18 19.01 -16.88 1.29
CA SER A 18 19.07 -18.21 1.91
C SER A 18 18.73 -19.37 0.96
N ALA A 19 18.60 -19.10 -0.34
CA ALA A 19 18.21 -20.09 -1.32
C ALA A 19 19.32 -21.14 -1.55
N VAL A 20 18.98 -22.40 -1.33
CA VAL A 20 19.84 -23.54 -1.65
C VAL A 20 19.19 -24.31 -2.80
N ARG A 21 19.98 -24.62 -3.82
CA ARG A 21 19.52 -25.43 -4.95
C ARG A 21 19.63 -26.91 -4.57
N ASN A 22 18.50 -27.61 -4.58
CA ASN A 22 18.45 -29.04 -4.33
C ASN A 22 18.86 -29.82 -5.59
N GLU A 23 19.20 -31.10 -5.42
CA GLU A 23 19.59 -32.01 -6.51
C GLU A 23 18.47 -32.18 -7.55
N ASP A 24 17.21 -32.12 -7.12
CA ASP A 24 16.01 -32.19 -7.99
C ASP A 24 15.78 -30.90 -8.82
N GLY A 25 16.67 -29.91 -8.72
CA GLY A 25 16.55 -28.61 -9.40
C GLY A 25 15.57 -27.64 -8.72
N THR A 26 14.95 -28.02 -7.62
CA THR A 26 14.09 -27.14 -6.81
C THR A 26 14.91 -26.22 -5.90
N TRP A 27 14.35 -25.06 -5.56
CA TRP A 27 14.95 -24.15 -4.58
C TRP A 27 14.34 -24.37 -3.20
N SER A 28 15.19 -24.60 -2.20
CA SER A 28 14.79 -24.59 -0.80
C SER A 28 15.24 -23.30 -0.12
N TYR A 29 14.38 -22.76 0.74
CA TYR A 29 14.64 -21.49 1.44
C TYR A 29 14.58 -21.70 2.95
N SER A 30 15.60 -21.24 3.67
CA SER A 30 15.68 -21.42 5.13
C SER A 30 14.98 -20.29 5.87
N PHE A 31 13.83 -20.61 6.49
CA PHE A 31 13.14 -19.67 7.38
C PHE A 31 14.02 -19.26 8.56
N ARG A 32 14.75 -20.22 9.14
CA ARG A 32 15.59 -20.00 10.31
C ARG A 32 16.71 -19.01 10.02
N SER A 33 17.43 -19.23 8.92
CA SER A 33 18.51 -18.34 8.48
C SER A 33 17.99 -16.91 8.22
N CYS A 34 16.87 -16.79 7.50
CA CYS A 34 16.23 -15.50 7.25
C CYS A 34 15.84 -14.76 8.55
N ARG A 35 15.31 -15.47 9.54
CA ARG A 35 14.96 -14.88 10.84
C ARG A 35 16.19 -14.49 11.65
N GLU A 36 17.23 -15.32 11.68
CA GLU A 36 18.47 -15.05 12.40
C GLU A 36 19.15 -13.79 11.83
N GLN A 37 19.28 -13.68 10.51
CA GLN A 37 19.80 -12.47 9.83
C GLN A 37 18.97 -11.23 10.14
N PHE A 38 17.64 -11.35 10.20
CA PHE A 38 16.78 -10.22 10.55
C PHE A 38 16.98 -9.74 11.99
N MET A 39 17.13 -10.68 12.93
CA MET A 39 17.33 -10.35 14.35
C MET A 39 18.73 -9.79 14.61
N GLU A 40 19.72 -10.15 13.80
CA GLU A 40 21.07 -9.57 13.83
C GLU A 40 21.09 -8.13 13.31
N GLU A 41 20.38 -7.86 12.22
CA GLU A 41 20.29 -6.51 11.64
C GLU A 41 19.40 -5.57 12.47
N TYR A 42 18.31 -6.09 13.04
CA TYR A 42 17.32 -5.33 13.80
C TYR A 42 17.13 -5.88 15.22
N PRO A 43 18.16 -5.83 16.08
CA PRO A 43 18.12 -6.43 17.42
C PRO A 43 17.09 -5.78 18.35
N ASP A 44 16.77 -4.50 18.14
CA ASP A 44 15.80 -3.75 18.94
C ASP A 44 14.34 -4.14 18.63
N VAL A 45 14.12 -4.87 17.53
CA VAL A 45 12.79 -5.18 17.03
C VAL A 45 12.27 -6.46 17.67
N ILE A 46 11.47 -6.29 18.74
CA ILE A 46 10.84 -7.40 19.47
C ILE A 46 9.66 -7.96 18.66
N ILE A 47 9.89 -9.10 17.98
CA ILE A 47 8.86 -9.77 17.17
C ILE A 47 8.77 -11.25 17.54
N SER A 48 7.54 -11.72 17.75
CA SER A 48 7.27 -13.14 17.98
C SER A 48 7.53 -13.98 16.73
N TYR A 49 7.93 -15.24 16.92
CA TYR A 49 8.16 -16.19 15.83
C TYR A 49 6.98 -16.25 14.84
N LYS A 50 5.76 -16.36 15.37
CA LYS A 50 4.52 -16.46 14.57
C LYS A 50 4.24 -15.18 13.78
N ALA A 51 4.47 -14.01 14.39
CA ALA A 51 4.28 -12.74 13.69
C ALA A 51 5.28 -12.59 12.53
N PHE A 52 6.55 -12.95 12.75
CA PHE A 52 7.56 -12.92 11.70
C PHE A 52 7.25 -13.90 10.56
N ALA A 53 6.87 -15.14 10.90
CA ALA A 53 6.51 -16.15 9.92
C ALA A 53 5.35 -15.69 9.01
N ASN A 54 4.25 -15.24 9.62
CA ASN A 54 3.09 -14.75 8.88
C ASN A 54 3.44 -13.54 8.01
N HIS A 55 4.27 -12.63 8.51
CA HIS A 55 4.66 -11.44 7.78
C HIS A 55 5.56 -11.78 6.58
N LYS A 56 6.57 -12.63 6.78
CA LYS A 56 7.44 -13.13 5.71
C LYS A 56 6.63 -13.74 4.58
N THR A 57 5.71 -14.66 4.89
CA THR A 57 4.85 -15.30 3.89
C THR A 57 4.07 -14.26 3.08
N ARG A 58 3.45 -13.28 3.75
CA ARG A 58 2.68 -12.23 3.05
C ARG A 58 3.53 -11.35 2.15
N ILE A 59 4.78 -11.06 2.53
CA ILE A 59 5.69 -10.26 1.67
C ILE A 59 6.14 -11.09 0.47
N VAL A 60 6.52 -12.35 0.67
CA VAL A 60 6.93 -13.26 -0.42
C VAL A 60 5.77 -13.43 -1.40
N ASP A 61 4.57 -13.76 -0.93
CA ASP A 61 3.38 -13.89 -1.76
C ASP A 61 3.10 -12.59 -2.54
N ARG A 62 3.26 -11.42 -1.90
CA ARG A 62 3.07 -10.13 -2.58
C ARG A 62 4.11 -9.92 -3.67
N PHE A 63 5.36 -10.26 -3.39
CA PHE A 63 6.45 -10.12 -4.35
C PHE A 63 6.25 -11.06 -5.54
N GLU A 64 5.92 -12.33 -5.31
CA GLU A 64 5.70 -13.30 -6.40
C GLU A 64 4.48 -12.95 -7.26
N ASN A 65 3.39 -12.47 -6.66
CA ASN A 65 2.16 -12.17 -7.41
C ASN A 65 2.14 -10.77 -8.04
N LYS A 66 2.75 -9.77 -7.40
CA LYS A 66 2.68 -8.35 -7.83
C LYS A 66 4.02 -7.75 -8.22
N ASN A 67 5.13 -8.48 -8.10
CA ASN A 67 6.51 -8.00 -8.31
C ASN A 67 6.82 -6.71 -7.54
N CYS A 68 6.22 -6.55 -6.35
CA CYS A 68 6.26 -5.30 -5.61
C CYS A 68 6.32 -5.54 -4.10
N ILE A 69 7.15 -4.74 -3.42
CA ILE A 69 7.29 -4.71 -1.96
C ILE A 69 6.33 -3.68 -1.37
N CYS A 70 6.10 -2.57 -2.11
CA CYS A 70 5.29 -1.47 -1.67
C CYS A 70 3.87 -1.94 -1.30
N LYS A 71 3.37 -1.42 -0.19
CA LYS A 71 1.94 -1.51 0.09
C LYS A 71 1.24 -0.67 -0.98
N GLU A 72 0.22 -1.23 -1.63
CA GLU A 72 -0.63 -0.43 -2.51
C GLU A 72 -1.06 0.81 -1.74
N LYS A 73 -0.93 1.99 -2.37
CA LYS A 73 -1.55 3.18 -1.83
C LYS A 73 -3.03 2.84 -1.74
N HIS A 74 -3.56 2.76 -0.53
CA HIS A 74 -4.99 2.76 -0.34
C HIS A 74 -5.48 4.09 -0.87
N THR A 75 -5.91 4.10 -2.14
CA THR A 75 -6.79 5.14 -2.62
C THR A 75 -7.98 5.02 -1.69
N GLY A 76 -8.19 6.05 -0.85
CA GLY A 76 -9.35 6.09 0.02
C GLY A 76 -10.63 5.94 -0.80
N ARG A 77 -11.78 6.05 -0.13
CA ARG A 77 -13.06 6.14 -0.84
C ARG A 77 -12.94 7.10 -2.03
N PRO A 78 -13.30 6.69 -3.27
CA PRO A 78 -13.20 7.54 -4.43
C PRO A 78 -13.82 8.91 -4.13
N LEU A 79 -13.01 9.96 -4.25
CA LEU A 79 -13.49 11.32 -4.03
C LEU A 79 -14.46 11.65 -5.17
N LEU A 80 -15.71 11.99 -4.86
CA LEU A 80 -16.70 12.51 -5.83
C LEU A 80 -16.26 13.81 -6.51
N ARG A 81 -15.12 14.38 -6.09
CA ARG A 81 -14.50 15.58 -6.65
C ARG A 81 -13.52 15.16 -7.75
N ASN A 82 -14.05 14.82 -8.91
CA ASN A 82 -13.25 14.62 -10.14
C ASN A 82 -13.04 15.97 -10.85
N ASP A 83 -11.99 16.09 -11.65
CA ASP A 83 -11.66 17.34 -12.38
C ASP A 83 -12.80 17.78 -13.31
N GLU A 84 -13.56 16.83 -13.86
CA GLU A 84 -14.76 17.07 -14.65
C GLU A 84 -15.85 17.80 -13.85
N VAL A 85 -16.07 17.36 -12.60
CA VAL A 85 -17.06 17.97 -11.69
C VAL A 85 -16.61 19.38 -11.28
N VAL A 86 -15.30 19.59 -11.14
CA VAL A 86 -14.72 20.91 -10.84
C VAL A 86 -14.87 21.86 -12.03
N GLN A 87 -14.64 21.38 -13.26
CA GLN A 87 -14.81 22.18 -14.48
C GLN A 87 -16.26 22.52 -14.77
N ASP A 88 -17.18 21.55 -14.67
CA ASP A 88 -18.62 21.76 -14.87
C ASP A 88 -19.15 22.82 -13.89
N VAL A 89 -18.72 22.79 -12.63
CA VAL A 89 -19.15 23.79 -11.64
C VAL A 89 -18.52 25.17 -11.90
N ARG A 90 -17.25 25.24 -12.33
CA ARG A 90 -16.63 26.51 -12.75
C ARG A 90 -17.39 27.15 -13.91
N GLN A 91 -17.73 26.37 -14.92
CA GLN A 91 -18.51 26.83 -16.07
C GLN A 91 -19.90 27.33 -15.65
N ARG A 92 -20.55 26.67 -14.69
CA ARG A 92 -21.85 27.09 -14.14
C ARG A 92 -21.76 28.36 -13.28
N MET A 93 -20.66 28.55 -12.55
CA MET A 93 -20.38 29.81 -11.83
C MET A 93 -20.16 30.97 -12.79
N GLU A 94 -19.40 30.76 -13.86
CA GLU A 94 -19.17 31.77 -14.91
C GLU A 94 -20.47 32.13 -15.65
N ALA A 95 -21.30 31.13 -15.99
CA ALA A 95 -22.57 31.35 -16.66
C ALA A 95 -23.65 31.98 -15.77
N SER A 96 -23.54 31.91 -14.45
CA SER A 96 -24.54 32.43 -13.51
C SER A 96 -23.94 32.78 -12.15
N PRO A 97 -23.19 33.89 -12.04
CA PRO A 97 -22.45 34.25 -10.82
C PRO A 97 -23.34 34.58 -9.61
N LYS A 98 -24.65 34.73 -9.81
CA LYS A 98 -25.62 35.01 -8.74
C LYS A 98 -26.18 33.75 -8.07
N LYS A 99 -25.91 32.55 -8.60
CA LYS A 99 -26.41 31.30 -8.02
C LYS A 99 -25.62 30.96 -6.78
N SER A 100 -26.32 30.60 -5.70
CA SER A 100 -25.66 30.18 -4.47
C SER A 100 -24.98 28.82 -4.66
N ILE A 101 -23.89 28.59 -3.93
CA ILE A 101 -23.17 27.31 -3.93
C ILE A 101 -24.10 26.13 -3.60
N ARG A 102 -25.14 26.33 -2.77
CA ARG A 102 -26.17 25.31 -2.49
C ARG A 102 -27.00 24.92 -3.72
N GLN A 103 -27.32 25.89 -4.58
CA GLN A 103 -28.06 25.61 -5.82
C GLN A 103 -27.18 24.89 -6.83
N LEU A 104 -25.90 25.25 -6.91
CA LEU A 104 -24.91 24.59 -7.76
C LEU A 104 -24.65 23.15 -7.31
N SER A 105 -24.53 22.92 -5.99
CA SER A 105 -24.32 21.60 -5.40
C SER A 105 -25.50 20.65 -5.67
N ALA A 106 -26.73 21.16 -5.58
CA ALA A 106 -27.93 20.39 -5.89
C ALA A 106 -28.02 20.03 -7.39
N GLN A 107 -27.61 20.93 -8.29
CA GLN A 107 -27.60 20.68 -9.74
C GLN A 107 -26.47 19.77 -10.20
N ALA A 108 -25.36 19.70 -9.47
CA ALA A 108 -24.21 18.84 -9.78
C ALA A 108 -24.30 17.47 -9.10
N GLY A 109 -25.26 17.27 -8.16
CA GLY A 109 -25.39 16.03 -7.40
C GLY A 109 -24.27 15.82 -6.37
N VAL A 110 -23.64 16.90 -5.90
CA VAL A 110 -22.49 16.86 -4.98
C VAL A 110 -22.82 17.56 -3.67
N SER A 111 -22.23 17.14 -2.55
CA SER A 111 -22.48 17.77 -1.24
C SER A 111 -21.91 19.18 -1.18
N TYR A 112 -22.63 20.11 -0.53
CA TYR A 112 -22.20 21.51 -0.31
C TYR A 112 -20.77 21.65 0.24
N SER A 113 -20.34 20.73 1.11
CA SER A 113 -18.98 20.72 1.70
C SER A 113 -17.86 20.43 0.69
N THR A 114 -18.17 20.02 -0.54
CA THR A 114 -17.16 19.87 -1.60
C THR A 114 -16.71 21.22 -2.18
N TYR A 115 -17.46 22.28 -1.87
CA TYR A 115 -17.25 23.64 -2.40
C TYR A 115 -16.78 24.64 -1.34
N SER A 116 -16.63 24.23 -0.08
CA SER A 116 -16.04 25.02 1.02
C SER A 116 -14.56 24.74 1.15
#